data_AF-A0A9Q3ZAE9-F1
#
_entry.id   AF-A0A9Q3ZAE9-F1
#
_cell.length_a   1.000
_cell.length_b   1.000
_cell.length_c   1.000
_cell.angle_alpha   90.00
_cell.angle_beta   90.00
_cell.angle_gamma   90.00
#
_symmetry.space_group_name_H-M   'P 1'
#
loop_
_entity.id
_entity.type
_entity.pdbx_description
1 polymer ?
#
loop_
_entity_poly.entity_id
_entity_poly.type
_entity_poly.pdbx_seq_one_letter_code
_entity_poly.pdbx_strand_id
1 'polypeptide(L)'
;MNRPPALTRAMLETVFDPAELIVAPAESLSAVADPDSREVLGTLGIPVWDNPWFDMEEGIAERLGRVEEWDEKLEDRYSVVPPGAGKWIGLGMVPYDGIAFDPDTGKVYCLPDDSEIYLWNSSLRSFVHFLYLLQLERPHFDAEWESEIEVPYDPQAAQIRVRSAMMSVDPVALENPESGWHGILTYIVDPEHHFL
;
A
#
# COMPACT_ATOMS: atom_id res chain seq x y z
N MET A 1 -16.29 18.19 7.23
CA MET A 1 -14.85 17.88 7.09
C MET A 1 -14.53 17.95 5.61
N ASN A 2 -13.51 18.72 5.22
CA ASN A 2 -13.10 18.79 3.82
C ASN A 2 -12.36 17.50 3.46
N ARG A 3 -12.78 16.84 2.37
CA ARG A 3 -12.08 15.68 1.83
C ARG A 3 -10.66 16.12 1.43
N PRO A 4 -9.60 15.35 1.73
CA PRO A 4 -8.26 15.65 1.24
C PRO A 4 -8.27 15.73 -0.31
N PRO A 5 -7.37 16.53 -0.91
CA PRO A 5 -7.25 16.57 -2.37
C PRO A 5 -6.96 15.18 -2.92
N ALA A 6 -7.44 14.90 -4.13
CA ALA A 6 -7.13 13.66 -4.82
C ALA A 6 -5.61 13.58 -5.05
N LEU A 7 -5.03 12.40 -4.78
CA LEU A 7 -3.61 12.15 -5.02
C LEU A 7 -3.28 12.33 -6.50
N THR A 8 -2.18 13.02 -6.79
CA THR A 8 -1.69 13.25 -8.17
C THR A 8 -0.25 12.79 -8.31
N ARG A 9 0.18 12.53 -9.55
CA ARG A 9 1.59 12.23 -9.86
C ARG A 9 2.55 13.30 -9.33
N ALA A 10 2.19 14.57 -9.49
CA ALA A 10 3.00 15.69 -9.01
C ALA A 10 3.15 15.71 -7.48
N MET A 11 2.16 15.21 -6.72
CA MET A 11 2.30 15.02 -5.28
C MET A 11 3.26 13.89 -4.96
N LEU A 12 3.16 12.76 -5.65
CA LEU A 12 4.08 11.63 -5.45
C LEU A 12 5.54 12.03 -5.72
N GLU A 13 5.77 12.77 -6.79
CA GLU A 13 7.10 13.26 -7.19
C GLU A 13 7.69 14.32 -6.23
N THR A 14 6.97 14.77 -5.20
CA THR A 14 7.58 15.60 -4.15
C THR A 14 8.37 14.79 -3.13
N VAL A 15 8.14 13.47 -3.05
CA VAL A 15 8.74 12.60 -2.02
C VAL A 15 9.34 11.31 -2.57
N PHE A 16 9.02 10.96 -3.81
CA PHE A 16 9.58 9.82 -4.54
C PHE A 16 10.27 10.31 -5.80
N ASP A 17 11.41 9.68 -6.12
CA ASP A 17 12.03 9.86 -7.42
C ASP A 17 11.12 9.29 -8.52
N PRO A 18 11.10 9.86 -9.74
CA PRO A 18 10.28 9.32 -10.82
C PRO A 18 10.53 7.84 -11.15
N ALA A 19 11.75 7.34 -10.87
CA ALA A 19 12.16 5.95 -11.05
C ALA A 19 11.60 5.00 -9.96
N GLU A 20 11.22 5.53 -8.80
CA GLU A 20 10.58 4.79 -7.70
C GLU A 20 9.08 4.62 -7.92
N LEU A 21 8.50 5.28 -8.93
CA LEU A 21 7.06 5.26 -9.18
C LEU A 21 6.75 4.37 -10.39
N ILE A 22 6.55 3.08 -10.12
CA ILE A 22 6.44 2.04 -11.15
C ILE A 22 5.06 2.06 -11.80
N VAL A 23 5.06 2.22 -13.13
CA VAL A 23 3.85 2.18 -13.96
C VAL A 23 3.79 0.86 -14.74
N ALA A 24 2.59 0.32 -14.89
CA ALA A 24 2.36 -0.90 -15.67
C ALA A 24 2.32 -0.59 -17.18
N PRO A 25 2.76 -1.53 -18.04
CA PRO A 25 2.61 -1.40 -19.49
C PRO A 25 1.14 -1.25 -19.92
N ALA A 26 0.88 -0.47 -20.96
CA ALA A 26 -0.48 -0.16 -21.41
C ALA A 26 -1.27 -1.41 -21.81
N GLU A 27 -0.60 -2.42 -22.36
CA GLU A 27 -1.15 -3.73 -22.69
C GLU A 27 -1.66 -4.49 -21.45
N SER A 28 -0.96 -4.37 -20.33
CA SER A 28 -1.30 -5.04 -19.07
C SER A 28 -2.55 -4.43 -18.42
N LEU A 29 -2.79 -3.12 -18.65
CA LEU A 29 -3.98 -2.42 -18.14
C LEU A 29 -5.30 -2.95 -18.72
N SER A 30 -5.27 -3.74 -19.80
CA SER A 30 -6.47 -4.39 -20.34
C SER A 30 -7.12 -5.37 -19.34
N ALA A 31 -6.35 -5.88 -18.38
CA ALA A 31 -6.84 -6.76 -17.32
C ALA A 31 -7.55 -6.00 -16.17
N VAL A 32 -7.48 -4.66 -16.15
CA VAL A 32 -8.04 -3.82 -15.07
C VAL A 32 -9.28 -3.10 -15.59
N ALA A 33 -10.44 -3.39 -14.98
CA ALA A 33 -11.72 -2.80 -15.36
C ALA A 33 -12.01 -1.50 -14.59
N ASP A 34 -11.54 -1.39 -13.35
CA ASP A 34 -11.73 -0.18 -12.54
C ASP A 34 -10.91 1.01 -13.13
N PRO A 35 -11.56 2.11 -13.54
CA PRO A 35 -10.88 3.21 -14.21
C PRO A 35 -9.89 3.97 -13.30
N ASP A 36 -10.17 4.05 -11.99
CA ASP A 36 -9.27 4.72 -11.04
C ASP A 36 -7.97 3.92 -10.88
N SER A 37 -8.09 2.60 -10.74
CA SER A 37 -6.94 1.69 -10.68
C SER A 37 -6.12 1.72 -11.96
N ARG A 38 -6.75 1.87 -13.14
CA ARG A 38 -6.02 2.08 -14.40
C ARG A 38 -5.23 3.38 -14.42
N GLU A 39 -5.79 4.46 -13.87
CA GLU A 39 -5.09 5.74 -13.76
C GLU A 39 -3.89 5.61 -12.80
N VAL A 40 -4.09 4.93 -11.67
CA VAL A 40 -3.02 4.68 -10.70
C VAL A 40 -1.89 3.89 -11.37
N LEU A 41 -2.17 2.74 -11.97
CA LEU A 41 -1.17 1.87 -12.57
C LEU A 41 -0.52 2.46 -13.82
N GLY A 42 -1.27 3.21 -14.64
CA GLY A 42 -0.78 3.72 -15.92
C GLY A 42 -0.18 5.13 -15.87
N THR A 43 -0.44 5.91 -14.81
CA THR A 43 -0.02 7.32 -14.74
C THR A 43 0.64 7.69 -13.42
N LEU A 44 0.04 7.36 -12.27
CA LEU A 44 0.61 7.75 -10.98
C LEU A 44 1.81 6.88 -10.62
N GLY A 45 1.70 5.58 -10.86
CA GLY A 45 2.64 4.55 -10.45
C GLY A 45 2.42 4.08 -9.00
N ILE A 46 2.91 2.88 -8.70
CA ILE A 46 3.03 2.35 -7.35
C ILE A 46 4.44 2.70 -6.85
N PRO A 47 4.55 3.39 -5.69
CA PRO A 47 5.85 3.70 -5.10
C PRO A 47 6.59 2.45 -4.64
N VAL A 48 7.90 2.44 -4.89
CA VAL A 48 8.85 1.40 -4.51
C VAL A 48 10.09 2.07 -3.99
N TRP A 49 10.42 1.82 -2.75
CA TRP A 49 11.61 2.37 -2.12
C TRP A 49 12.06 1.43 -1.01
N ASP A 50 13.32 1.58 -0.61
CA ASP A 50 13.85 0.82 0.50
C ASP A 50 13.12 1.19 1.80
N ASN A 51 12.38 0.24 2.35
CA ASN A 51 11.56 0.41 3.54
C ASN A 51 11.36 -0.93 4.26
N PRO A 52 11.13 -0.93 5.58
CA PRO A 52 11.13 -2.16 6.36
C PRO A 52 9.80 -2.93 6.36
N TRP A 53 8.78 -2.46 5.61
CA TRP A 53 7.41 -2.96 5.76
C TRP A 53 6.64 -3.17 4.46
N PHE A 54 7.13 -2.76 3.30
CA PHE A 54 6.49 -3.03 2.02
C PHE A 54 7.53 -3.44 1.00
N ASP A 55 7.45 -4.70 0.58
CA ASP A 55 8.27 -5.24 -0.49
C ASP A 55 7.36 -5.43 -1.71
N MET A 56 7.63 -4.70 -2.79
CA MET A 56 6.77 -4.75 -3.97
C MET A 56 7.02 -6.04 -4.75
N GLU A 57 5.96 -6.62 -5.32
CA GLU A 57 6.08 -7.80 -6.18
C GLU A 57 7.03 -7.54 -7.37
N GLU A 58 8.01 -8.42 -7.52
CA GLU A 58 8.96 -8.36 -8.64
C GLU A 58 8.21 -8.48 -9.98
N GLY A 59 8.51 -7.56 -10.90
CA GLY A 59 7.98 -7.64 -12.26
C GLY A 59 6.60 -7.01 -12.46
N ILE A 60 6.03 -6.27 -11.48
CA ILE A 60 4.80 -5.48 -11.74
C ILE A 60 4.97 -4.47 -12.90
N ALA A 61 6.21 -4.01 -13.12
CA ALA A 61 6.63 -3.18 -14.24
C ALA A 61 6.59 -3.91 -15.60
N GLU A 62 6.56 -5.24 -15.59
CA GLU A 62 6.60 -6.11 -16.76
C GLU A 62 5.25 -6.77 -17.03
N ARG A 63 4.57 -7.24 -15.97
CA ARG A 63 3.24 -7.86 -16.04
C ARG A 63 2.50 -7.75 -14.70
N LEU A 64 1.18 -7.72 -14.79
CA LEU A 64 0.30 -7.82 -13.62
C LEU A 64 0.04 -9.30 -13.32
N GLY A 65 0.85 -9.88 -12.42
CA GLY A 65 0.73 -11.27 -11.99
C GLY A 65 -0.49 -11.51 -11.11
N ARG A 66 -1.19 -12.63 -11.33
CA ARG A 66 -2.38 -12.97 -10.54
C ARG A 66 -2.05 -13.79 -9.31
N VAL A 67 -2.85 -13.64 -8.27
CA VAL A 67 -2.73 -14.43 -7.03
C VAL A 67 -2.76 -15.95 -7.30
N GLU A 68 -3.59 -16.41 -8.24
CA GLU A 68 -3.66 -17.83 -8.62
C GLU A 68 -2.33 -18.41 -9.18
N GLU A 69 -1.40 -17.55 -9.62
CA GLU A 69 -0.10 -17.99 -10.12
C GLU A 69 0.90 -18.32 -9.00
N TRP A 70 0.66 -17.82 -7.77
CA TRP A 70 1.58 -17.95 -6.63
C TRP A 70 0.96 -18.80 -5.53
N ASP A 71 -0.36 -18.76 -5.42
CA ASP A 71 -1.16 -19.60 -4.54
C ASP A 71 -2.29 -20.24 -5.38
N GLU A 72 -1.98 -21.42 -5.94
CA GLU A 72 -2.91 -22.16 -6.80
C GLU A 72 -4.22 -22.53 -6.08
N LYS A 73 -4.30 -22.42 -4.74
CA LYS A 73 -5.45 -22.85 -3.95
C LYS A 73 -5.64 -22.02 -2.68
N LEU A 74 -6.06 -20.76 -2.85
CA LEU A 74 -6.56 -19.92 -1.75
C LEU A 74 -7.57 -20.67 -0.85
N GLU A 75 -8.41 -21.54 -1.41
CA GLU A 75 -9.39 -22.31 -0.64
C GLU A 75 -8.80 -23.41 0.25
N ASP A 76 -7.55 -23.84 0.01
CA ASP A 76 -6.84 -24.76 0.91
C ASP A 76 -6.30 -24.00 2.14
N ARG A 77 -6.13 -22.68 2.04
CA ARG A 77 -5.53 -21.81 3.06
C ARG A 77 -6.55 -21.04 3.89
N TYR A 78 -7.58 -20.47 3.26
CA TYR A 78 -8.56 -19.60 3.91
C TYR A 78 -9.91 -20.28 4.04
N SER A 79 -10.59 -20.07 5.17
CA SER A 79 -11.94 -20.61 5.35
C SER A 79 -13.00 -19.85 4.55
N VAL A 80 -12.73 -18.56 4.25
CA VAL A 80 -13.56 -17.72 3.41
C VAL A 80 -12.72 -17.04 2.33
N VAL A 81 -12.88 -17.48 1.09
CA VAL A 81 -12.25 -16.83 -0.08
C VAL A 81 -13.25 -15.91 -0.76
N PRO A 82 -12.96 -14.61 -0.90
CA PRO A 82 -13.81 -13.69 -1.64
C PRO A 82 -14.03 -14.14 -3.09
N PRO A 83 -15.25 -14.00 -3.64
CA PRO A 83 -15.52 -14.41 -5.02
C PRO A 83 -14.58 -13.71 -6.00
N GLY A 84 -13.87 -14.52 -6.80
CA GLY A 84 -12.95 -14.01 -7.82
C GLY A 84 -11.53 -13.72 -7.33
N ALA A 85 -11.19 -14.01 -6.07
CA ALA A 85 -9.87 -13.69 -5.49
C ALA A 85 -8.67 -14.27 -6.26
N GLY A 86 -8.82 -15.44 -6.92
CA GLY A 86 -7.77 -15.99 -7.77
C GLY A 86 -7.35 -15.08 -8.93
N LYS A 87 -8.24 -14.19 -9.39
CA LYS A 87 -7.96 -13.22 -10.46
C LYS A 87 -7.37 -11.90 -9.97
N TRP A 88 -7.29 -11.70 -8.66
CA TRP A 88 -6.69 -10.49 -8.10
C TRP A 88 -5.24 -10.39 -8.51
N ILE A 89 -4.75 -9.16 -8.62
CA ILE A 89 -3.38 -8.86 -9.00
C ILE A 89 -2.60 -8.61 -7.73
N GLY A 90 -1.50 -9.33 -7.53
CA GLY A 90 -0.64 -9.09 -6.39
C GLY A 90 0.19 -7.83 -6.56
N LEU A 91 0.37 -7.10 -5.45
CA LEU A 91 1.11 -5.85 -5.35
C LEU A 91 2.46 -6.03 -4.67
N GLY A 92 2.57 -7.02 -3.78
CA GLY A 92 3.76 -7.27 -2.97
C GLY A 92 3.40 -7.85 -1.61
N MET A 93 4.22 -7.58 -0.61
CA MET A 93 4.07 -8.08 0.75
C MET A 93 4.25 -6.96 1.79
N VAL A 94 3.50 -7.06 2.89
CA VAL A 94 3.70 -6.30 4.13
C VAL A 94 3.87 -7.33 5.23
N PRO A 95 4.94 -7.28 6.05
CA PRO A 95 5.78 -8.44 6.32
C PRO A 95 5.00 -9.74 6.55
N TYR A 96 5.36 -10.74 5.74
CA TYR A 96 4.76 -12.09 5.65
C TYR A 96 3.35 -12.18 5.05
N ASP A 97 2.62 -11.07 4.94
CA ASP A 97 1.28 -11.07 4.36
C ASP A 97 1.30 -10.60 2.90
N GLY A 98 0.63 -11.36 2.03
CA GLY A 98 0.45 -10.98 0.64
C GLY A 98 -0.53 -9.81 0.49
N ILE A 99 -0.20 -8.85 -0.36
CA ILE A 99 -1.09 -7.74 -0.69
C ILE A 99 -1.52 -7.86 -2.14
N ALA A 100 -2.82 -7.86 -2.39
CA ALA A 100 -3.38 -7.93 -3.73
C ALA A 100 -4.54 -6.95 -3.90
N PHE A 101 -4.85 -6.60 -5.13
CA PHE A 101 -6.05 -5.80 -5.44
C PHE A 101 -6.96 -6.50 -6.43
N ASP A 102 -8.25 -6.23 -6.28
CA ASP A 102 -9.28 -6.66 -7.20
C ASP A 102 -9.30 -5.74 -8.45
N PRO A 103 -8.96 -6.24 -9.65
CA PRO A 103 -8.94 -5.42 -10.87
C PRO A 103 -10.31 -4.89 -11.30
N ASP A 104 -11.40 -5.48 -10.78
CA ASP A 104 -12.76 -5.07 -11.13
C ASP A 104 -13.27 -3.93 -10.24
N THR A 105 -12.80 -3.86 -8.98
CA THR A 105 -13.30 -2.88 -7.99
C THR A 105 -12.24 -1.92 -7.45
N GLY A 106 -10.97 -2.21 -7.70
CA GLY A 106 -9.84 -1.44 -7.19
C GLY A 106 -9.56 -1.63 -5.70
N LYS A 107 -10.34 -2.45 -4.98
CA LYS A 107 -10.12 -2.71 -3.55
C LYS A 107 -8.82 -3.47 -3.32
N VAL A 108 -8.12 -3.12 -2.25
CA VAL A 108 -6.86 -3.77 -1.85
C VAL A 108 -7.12 -4.65 -0.65
N TYR A 109 -6.60 -5.86 -0.67
CA TYR A 109 -6.79 -6.91 0.30
C TYR A 109 -5.44 -7.40 0.84
N CYS A 110 -5.47 -7.77 2.11
CA CYS A 110 -4.39 -8.49 2.76
C CYS A 110 -4.74 -9.97 2.80
N LEU A 111 -3.75 -10.79 2.49
CA LEU A 111 -3.78 -12.24 2.42
C LEU A 111 -2.80 -12.77 3.48
N PRO A 112 -3.20 -12.74 4.76
CA PRO A 112 -2.32 -13.11 5.86
C PRO A 112 -2.07 -14.62 5.96
N ASP A 113 -0.92 -15.02 6.50
CA ASP A 113 -0.53 -16.44 6.63
C ASP A 113 -1.38 -17.21 7.65
N ASP A 114 -1.85 -16.54 8.70
CA ASP A 114 -2.44 -17.17 9.88
C ASP A 114 -3.85 -16.67 10.24
N SER A 115 -4.46 -15.85 9.38
CA SER A 115 -5.79 -15.27 9.59
C SER A 115 -6.61 -15.18 8.30
N GLU A 116 -7.82 -14.61 8.38
CA GLU A 116 -8.72 -14.51 7.22
C GLU A 116 -8.35 -13.34 6.30
N ILE A 117 -8.67 -13.45 5.01
CA ILE A 117 -8.51 -12.35 4.05
C ILE A 117 -9.36 -11.17 4.50
N TYR A 118 -8.75 -9.99 4.56
CA TYR A 118 -9.45 -8.76 4.94
C TYR A 118 -9.15 -7.60 4.01
N LEU A 119 -10.07 -6.62 4.00
CA LEU A 119 -9.91 -5.39 3.23
C LEU A 119 -8.81 -4.54 3.87
N TRP A 120 -7.76 -4.25 3.10
CA TRP A 120 -6.63 -3.44 3.54
C TRP A 120 -6.83 -1.96 3.20
N ASN A 121 -7.32 -1.67 1.99
CA ASN A 121 -7.75 -0.33 1.59
C ASN A 121 -8.99 -0.39 0.69
N SER A 122 -9.85 0.62 0.79
CA SER A 122 -11.06 0.73 -0.02
C SER A 122 -10.81 0.99 -1.51
N SER A 123 -9.58 1.41 -1.87
CA SER A 123 -9.15 1.57 -3.27
C SER A 123 -7.62 1.51 -3.40
N LEU A 124 -7.13 1.19 -4.60
CA LEU A 124 -5.71 1.20 -4.95
C LEU A 124 -5.11 2.61 -4.81
N ARG A 125 -5.87 3.67 -5.13
CA ARG A 125 -5.42 5.04 -4.91
C ARG A 125 -5.27 5.35 -3.42
N SER A 126 -6.18 4.90 -2.57
CA SER A 126 -6.05 5.06 -1.12
C SER A 126 -4.80 4.37 -0.58
N PHE A 127 -4.53 3.14 -1.05
CA PHE A 127 -3.30 2.42 -0.72
C PHE A 127 -2.05 3.22 -1.10
N VAL A 128 -1.94 3.69 -2.35
CA VAL A 128 -0.81 4.52 -2.80
C VAL A 128 -0.73 5.85 -2.02
N HIS A 129 -1.86 6.42 -1.63
CA HIS A 129 -1.88 7.62 -0.80
C HIS A 129 -1.34 7.35 0.61
N PHE A 130 -1.59 6.17 1.19
CA PHE A 130 -1.01 5.81 2.49
C PHE A 130 0.52 5.69 2.40
N LEU A 131 1.05 5.10 1.33
CA LEU A 131 2.50 5.04 1.06
C LEU A 131 3.10 6.45 0.94
N TYR A 132 2.43 7.35 0.21
CA TYR A 132 2.81 8.76 0.12
C TYR A 132 2.87 9.45 1.48
N LEU A 133 1.87 9.25 2.35
CA LEU A 133 1.83 9.87 3.67
C LEU A 133 2.98 9.39 4.56
N LEU A 134 3.34 8.11 4.46
CA LEU A 134 4.48 7.55 5.20
C LEU A 134 5.80 8.14 4.73
N GLN A 135 6.02 8.21 3.42
CA GLN A 135 7.24 8.82 2.88
C GLN A 135 7.31 10.33 3.15
N LEU A 136 6.18 11.05 3.08
CA LEU A 136 6.13 12.48 3.40
C LEU A 136 6.54 12.78 4.84
N GLU A 137 6.18 11.91 5.78
CA GLU A 137 6.46 12.07 7.21
C GLU A 137 7.76 11.38 7.65
N ARG A 138 8.37 10.57 6.77
CA ARG A 138 9.64 9.85 7.01
C ARG A 138 10.74 10.71 7.64
N PRO A 139 10.97 11.97 7.22
CA PRO A 139 12.00 12.82 7.82
C PRO A 139 11.81 13.10 9.32
N HIS A 140 10.62 12.83 9.88
CA HIS A 140 10.30 13.06 11.29
C HIS A 140 10.43 11.82 12.17
N PHE A 141 10.61 10.62 11.62
CA PHE A 141 10.64 9.38 12.39
C PHE A 141 11.73 8.38 11.99
N ASP A 142 12.26 8.48 10.78
CA ASP A 142 13.40 7.67 10.35
C ASP A 142 14.71 8.33 10.78
N ALA A 143 15.43 7.69 11.70
CA ALA A 143 16.70 8.20 12.23
C ALA A 143 17.85 8.08 11.22
N GLU A 144 17.70 7.24 10.19
CA GLU A 144 18.66 7.06 9.10
C GLU A 144 18.39 8.01 7.92
N TRP A 145 17.33 8.82 8.01
CA TRP A 145 17.02 9.81 6.99
C TRP A 145 18.09 10.91 6.93
N GLU A 146 18.80 10.98 5.81
CA GLU A 146 19.77 12.02 5.53
C GLU A 146 19.13 13.15 4.70
N SER A 147 19.20 14.38 5.21
CA SER A 147 18.69 15.57 4.51
C SER A 147 19.60 16.78 4.76
N GLU A 148 19.75 17.62 3.74
CA GLU A 148 20.44 18.92 3.88
C GLU A 148 19.66 19.90 4.77
N ILE A 149 18.34 19.69 4.91
CA ILE A 149 17.45 20.48 5.76
C ILE A 149 17.22 19.71 7.06
N GLU A 150 17.58 20.33 8.18
CA GLU A 150 17.26 19.83 9.51
C GLU A 150 15.75 19.97 9.76
N VAL A 151 15.11 18.82 9.97
CA VAL A 151 13.71 18.72 10.36
C VAL A 151 13.63 18.13 11.78
N PRO A 152 12.67 18.55 12.61
CA PRO A 152 12.54 17.99 13.95
C PRO A 152 12.21 16.50 13.89
N TYR A 153 13.05 15.68 14.52
CA TYR A 153 12.76 14.29 14.80
C TYR A 153 11.72 14.22 15.94
N ASP A 154 10.50 13.82 15.60
CA ASP A 154 9.37 13.68 16.54
C ASP A 154 8.44 12.55 16.05
N PRO A 155 8.82 11.28 16.33
CA PRO A 155 8.06 10.12 15.88
C PRO A 155 6.61 10.11 16.38
N GLN A 156 6.37 10.57 17.60
CA GLN A 156 5.03 10.59 18.18
C GLN A 156 4.13 11.59 17.44
N ALA A 157 4.62 12.79 17.16
CA ALA A 157 3.86 13.75 16.38
C ALA A 157 3.67 13.29 14.93
N ALA A 158 4.67 12.63 14.32
CA ALA A 158 4.57 12.06 12.98
C ALA A 158 3.48 10.99 12.91
N GLN A 159 3.48 10.01 13.84
CA GLN A 159 2.45 8.98 13.92
C GLN A 159 1.03 9.57 14.01
N ILE A 160 0.85 10.62 14.83
CA ILE A 160 -0.45 11.30 14.96
C ILE A 160 -0.88 11.94 13.63
N ARG A 161 0.03 12.63 12.94
CA ARG A 161 -0.26 13.26 11.63
C ARG A 161 -0.59 12.21 10.58
N VAL A 162 0.23 11.17 10.43
CA VAL A 162 0.02 10.06 9.49
C VAL A 162 -1.33 9.40 9.75
N ARG A 163 -1.62 8.98 11.00
CA ARG A 163 -2.89 8.35 11.36
C ARG A 163 -4.08 9.25 11.05
N SER A 164 -4.00 10.55 11.38
CA SER A 164 -5.09 11.48 11.11
C SER A 164 -5.32 11.71 9.62
N ALA A 165 -4.26 11.72 8.82
CA ALA A 165 -4.33 11.84 7.37
C ALA A 165 -4.90 10.57 6.73
N MET A 166 -4.42 9.39 7.14
CA MET A 166 -4.95 8.09 6.72
C MET A 166 -6.45 7.97 7.00
N MET A 167 -6.90 8.33 8.20
CA MET A 167 -8.32 8.35 8.58
C MET A 167 -9.16 9.30 7.71
N SER A 168 -8.57 10.38 7.20
CA SER A 168 -9.25 11.33 6.32
C SER A 168 -9.32 10.85 4.87
N VAL A 169 -8.37 10.01 4.45
CA VAL A 169 -8.28 9.44 3.10
C VAL A 169 -9.14 8.19 2.99
N ASP A 170 -8.98 7.24 3.92
CA ASP A 170 -9.62 5.94 3.90
C ASP A 170 -9.86 5.43 5.33
N PRO A 171 -10.94 5.87 5.99
CA PRO A 171 -11.23 5.45 7.37
C PRO A 171 -11.45 3.94 7.49
N VAL A 172 -11.98 3.29 6.44
CA VAL A 172 -12.29 1.86 6.42
C VAL A 172 -11.02 1.01 6.60
N ALA A 173 -9.88 1.46 6.05
CA ALA A 173 -8.58 0.79 6.21
C ALA A 173 -8.14 0.69 7.69
N LEU A 174 -8.66 1.54 8.56
CA LEU A 174 -8.34 1.59 9.99
C LEU A 174 -9.48 1.11 10.88
N GLU A 175 -10.58 0.61 10.30
CA GLU A 175 -11.70 0.03 11.06
C GLU A 175 -11.42 -1.41 11.49
N ASN A 176 -10.63 -2.16 10.71
CA ASN A 176 -10.20 -3.51 11.09
C ASN A 176 -9.08 -3.42 12.14
N PRO A 177 -9.31 -3.84 13.41
CA PRO A 177 -8.28 -3.80 14.44
C PRO A 177 -7.09 -4.73 14.16
N GLU A 178 -7.25 -5.70 13.26
CA GLU A 178 -6.19 -6.63 12.82
C GLU A 178 -5.46 -6.12 11.57
N SER A 179 -5.78 -4.92 11.06
CA SER A 179 -5.05 -4.36 9.93
C SER A 179 -3.59 -4.09 10.29
N GLY A 180 -2.68 -4.61 9.47
CA GLY A 180 -1.24 -4.35 9.61
C GLY A 180 -0.86 -2.87 9.47
N TRP A 181 -1.76 -1.98 9.01
CA TRP A 181 -1.58 -0.53 9.15
C TRP A 181 -1.36 -0.10 10.60
N HIS A 182 -1.95 -0.80 11.58
CA HIS A 182 -1.69 -0.53 12.99
C HIS A 182 -0.28 -0.92 13.41
N GLY A 183 0.27 -1.99 12.85
CA GLY A 183 1.68 -2.37 13.00
C GLY A 183 2.61 -1.32 12.42
N ILE A 184 2.35 -0.88 11.18
CA ILE A 184 3.13 0.19 10.52
C ILE A 184 3.08 1.50 11.32
N LEU A 185 1.90 1.90 11.80
CA LEU A 185 1.78 3.09 12.64
C LEU A 185 2.56 2.93 13.95
N THR A 186 2.61 1.74 14.54
CA THR A 186 3.39 1.46 15.75
C THR A 186 4.88 1.54 15.47
N TYR A 187 5.33 1.00 14.32
CA TYR A 187 6.72 1.05 13.87
C TYR A 187 7.28 2.48 13.82
N ILE A 188 6.46 3.48 13.43
CA ILE A 188 6.86 4.90 13.42
C ILE A 188 7.44 5.33 14.77
N VAL A 189 6.83 4.93 15.89
CA VAL A 189 7.27 5.34 17.24
C VAL A 189 8.17 4.32 17.94
N ASP A 190 8.15 3.08 17.45
CA ASP A 190 8.88 1.95 18.01
C ASP A 190 9.44 1.10 16.84
N PRO A 191 10.59 1.48 16.27
CA PRO A 191 11.19 0.75 15.13
C PRO A 191 11.67 -0.66 15.47
N GLU A 192 11.78 -1.00 16.76
CA GLU A 192 12.05 -2.37 17.22
C GLU A 192 10.77 -3.23 17.24
N HIS A 193 9.61 -2.63 16.95
CA HIS A 193 8.36 -3.36 16.79
C HIS A 193 8.44 -4.27 15.56
N HIS A 194 8.73 -5.54 15.81
CA HIS A 194 8.63 -6.59 14.81
C HIS A 194 7.16 -6.87 14.50
N PHE A 195 6.83 -6.94 13.21
CA PHE A 195 5.59 -7.53 12.71
C PHE A 195 5.61 -9.01 13.13
N LEU A 196 4.92 -9.33 14.22
CA LEU A 196 4.82 -10.66 14.82
C LEU A 196 3.58 -11.38 14.31
#